data_AF-A0AA35ZF89-F1
#
_entry.id   AF-A0AA35ZF89-F1
#
_cell.length_a   1.000
_cell.length_b   1.000
_cell.length_c   1.000
_cell.angle_alpha   90.00
_cell.angle_beta   90.00
_cell.angle_gamma   90.00
#
_symmetry.space_group_name_H-M   'P 1'
#
loop_
_entity.id
_entity.type
_entity.pdbx_description
1 polymer ?
#
loop_
_entity_poly.entity_id
_entity_poly.type
_entity_poly.pdbx_seq_one_letter_code
_entity_poly.pdbx_strand_id
1 'polypeptide(L)'
;MHFSFYLKYVKLQYESWSLKRIVGLNFGLPVQIEEFMNIQLKGFRGANHVLSEFTLADLPFMNPYDWISLFSIVVKYVKKYETIYENLKRLIKCYILEIAKIEAEISYVMKKTLILKP
;
A
#
# COMPACT_ATOMS: atom_id res chain seq x y z
N MET A 1 -6.75 10.69 -10.79
CA MET A 1 -6.57 10.75 -9.32
C MET A 1 -7.02 9.40 -8.75
N HIS A 2 -6.13 8.40 -8.68
CA HIS A 2 -6.52 7.04 -8.23
C HIS A 2 -6.34 6.83 -6.73
N PHE A 3 -5.45 7.58 -6.06
CA PHE A 3 -5.15 7.37 -4.65
C PHE A 3 -6.36 7.67 -3.74
N SER A 4 -7.11 8.73 -4.06
CA SER A 4 -8.36 9.09 -3.35
C SER A 4 -9.44 8.01 -3.43
N PHE A 5 -9.43 7.17 -4.47
CA PHE A 5 -10.33 6.02 -4.58
C PHE A 5 -10.02 4.98 -3.49
N TYR A 6 -8.74 4.63 -3.29
CA TYR A 6 -8.34 3.68 -2.26
C TYR A 6 -8.73 4.16 -0.86
N LEU A 7 -8.64 5.47 -0.63
CA LEU A 7 -9.04 6.09 0.64
C LEU A 7 -10.54 5.97 0.95
N LYS A 8 -11.40 5.72 -0.04
CA LYS A 8 -12.86 5.58 0.16
C LYS A 8 -13.28 4.22 0.75
N TYR A 9 -12.54 3.15 0.47
CA TYR A 9 -12.90 1.78 0.88
C TYR A 9 -12.13 1.30 2.11
N VAL A 10 -11.53 2.24 2.83
CA VAL A 10 -10.67 1.98 3.97
C VAL A 10 -11.51 1.52 5.16
N LYS A 11 -11.04 0.47 5.82
CA LYS A 11 -11.37 0.24 7.23
C LYS A 11 -10.20 0.68 8.08
N LEU A 12 -10.46 1.51 9.10
CA LEU A 12 -9.45 1.88 10.10
C LEU A 12 -8.98 0.63 10.84
N GLN A 13 -7.91 0.00 10.36
CA GLN A 13 -7.21 -1.03 11.11
C GLN A 13 -6.17 -0.35 12.01
N TYR A 14 -6.49 -0.24 13.30
CA TYR A 14 -5.62 0.36 14.33
C TYR A 14 -4.44 -0.53 14.73
N GLU A 15 -4.38 -1.78 14.25
CA GLU A 15 -3.25 -2.65 14.53
C GLU A 15 -2.07 -2.33 13.61
N SER A 16 -0.91 -2.11 14.22
CA SER A 16 0.34 -1.90 13.48
C SER A 16 0.67 -3.14 12.65
N TRP A 17 0.45 -3.01 11.34
CA TRP A 17 0.90 -3.97 10.34
C TRP A 17 2.41 -3.86 10.15
N SER A 18 3.09 -5.01 10.12
CA SER A 18 4.50 -5.10 9.73
C SER A 18 4.78 -6.44 9.07
N LEU A 19 5.30 -6.40 7.85
CA LEU A 19 5.62 -7.58 7.06
C LEU A 19 6.77 -8.38 7.68
N LYS A 20 7.62 -7.74 8.51
CA LYS A 20 8.70 -8.40 9.27
C LYS A 20 8.19 -9.50 10.20
N ARG A 21 6.91 -9.46 10.59
CA ARG A 21 6.30 -10.47 11.48
C ARG A 21 5.55 -11.55 10.72
N ILE A 22 5.44 -11.45 9.39
CA ILE A 22 4.69 -12.37 8.55
C ILE A 22 5.63 -13.48 8.03
N VAL A 23 5.34 -14.73 8.38
CA VAL A 23 6.07 -15.93 7.94
C VAL A 23 5.48 -16.60 6.70
N GLY A 24 4.25 -16.23 6.31
CA GLY A 24 3.60 -16.73 5.10
C GLY A 24 2.45 -15.84 4.63
N LEU A 25 2.21 -15.83 3.32
CA LEU A 25 1.17 -15.05 2.66
C LEU A 25 0.26 -15.96 1.83
N ASN A 26 -1.02 -15.96 2.17
CA ASN A 26 -2.06 -16.56 1.34
C ASN A 26 -2.86 -15.46 0.65
N PHE A 27 -3.02 -15.61 -0.66
CA PHE A 27 -3.82 -14.73 -1.50
C PHE A 27 -5.23 -15.31 -1.63
N GLY A 28 -6.23 -14.54 -1.22
CA GLY A 28 -7.63 -14.85 -1.46
C GLY A 28 -8.02 -14.61 -2.92
N LEU A 29 -9.28 -14.89 -3.24
CA LEU A 29 -9.81 -14.59 -4.57
C LEU A 29 -9.91 -13.08 -4.76
N PRO A 30 -9.63 -12.57 -5.97
CA PRO A 30 -9.87 -11.17 -6.27
C PRO A 30 -11.36 -10.84 -6.22
N VAL A 31 -11.68 -9.74 -5.56
CA VAL A 31 -13.03 -9.17 -5.49
C VAL A 31 -13.00 -7.83 -6.21
N GLN A 32 -13.70 -7.74 -7.33
CA GLN A 32 -13.84 -6.47 -8.03
C GLN A 32 -14.82 -5.56 -7.30
N ILE A 33 -14.34 -4.39 -6.91
CA ILE A 33 -15.11 -3.31 -6.29
C ILE A 33 -14.97 -2.11 -7.23
N GLU A 34 -16.00 -1.89 -8.05
CA GLU A 34 -16.01 -0.86 -9.11
C GLU A 34 -14.80 -1.00 -10.07
N GLU A 35 -13.99 0.06 -10.23
CA GLU A 35 -12.77 0.07 -11.05
C GLU A 35 -11.57 -0.61 -10.37
N PHE A 36 -11.73 -1.07 -9.13
CA PHE A 36 -10.64 -1.57 -8.31
C PHE A 36 -10.76 -3.06 -8.03
N MET A 37 -9.67 -3.78 -8.21
CA MET A 37 -9.58 -5.16 -7.78
C MET A 37 -9.02 -5.20 -6.37
N ASN A 38 -9.90 -5.45 -5.39
CA ASN A 38 -9.47 -5.67 -4.03
C ASN A 38 -9.16 -7.15 -3.80
N ILE A 39 -8.11 -7.46 -3.07
CA ILE A 39 -7.68 -8.84 -2.85
C ILE A 39 -7.42 -9.00 -1.37
N GLN A 40 -8.06 -10.01 -0.77
CA GLN A 40 -7.80 -10.37 0.61
C GLN A 40 -6.45 -11.09 0.70
N LEU A 41 -5.59 -10.61 1.58
CA LEU A 41 -4.28 -11.13 1.90
C LEU A 41 -4.34 -11.63 3.34
N LYS A 42 -3.93 -12.87 3.55
CA LYS A 42 -3.86 -13.51 4.87
C LYS A 42 -2.38 -13.70 5.21
N GLY A 43 -1.90 -12.92 6.16
CA GLY A 43 -0.54 -13.02 6.69
C GLY A 43 -0.51 -13.86 7.96
N PHE A 44 0.39 -14.84 8.03
CA PHE A 44 0.60 -15.63 9.25
C PHE A 44 1.73 -15.04 10.08
N ARG A 45 1.51 -14.77 11.38
CA ARG A 45 2.57 -14.30 12.30
C ARG A 45 3.02 -15.38 13.28
N GLY A 46 4.31 -15.75 13.22
CA GLY A 46 4.99 -16.66 14.15
C GLY A 46 4.36 -18.05 14.33
N ALA A 47 4.76 -18.75 15.40
CA ALA A 47 4.26 -20.08 15.78
C ALA A 47 2.80 -20.08 16.26
N ASN A 48 2.24 -18.91 16.58
CA ASN A 48 0.88 -18.77 17.09
C ASN A 48 -0.17 -18.60 15.99
N HIS A 49 0.21 -18.73 14.72
CA HIS A 49 -0.69 -18.67 13.56
C HIS A 49 -1.65 -17.47 13.58
N VAL A 50 -1.23 -16.32 14.11
CA VAL A 50 -2.10 -15.14 14.14
C VAL A 50 -2.32 -14.71 12.69
N LEU A 51 -3.59 -14.80 12.29
CA LEU A 51 -4.04 -14.63 10.93
C LEU A 51 -4.46 -13.16 10.80
N SER A 52 -3.52 -12.34 10.32
CA SER A 52 -3.84 -10.96 10.02
C SER A 52 -4.45 -10.93 8.61
N GLU A 53 -5.64 -10.37 8.48
CA GLU A 53 -6.34 -10.21 7.21
C GLU A 53 -6.33 -8.75 6.79
N PHE A 54 -5.82 -8.49 5.60
CA PHE A 54 -5.80 -7.16 5.00
C PHE A 54 -6.12 -7.25 3.53
N THR A 55 -6.30 -6.11 2.90
CA THR A 55 -6.64 -6.00 1.51
C THR A 55 -5.72 -4.99 0.82
N LEU A 56 -5.71 -4.98 -0.51
CA LEU A 56 -4.94 -3.98 -1.26
C LEU A 56 -5.44 -2.55 -0.98
N ALA A 57 -6.69 -2.37 -0.54
CA ALA A 57 -7.22 -1.08 -0.09
C ALA A 57 -6.62 -0.58 1.23
N ASP A 58 -6.06 -1.48 2.05
CA ASP A 58 -5.44 -1.12 3.32
C ASP A 58 -3.99 -0.67 3.15
N LEU A 59 -3.38 -0.93 1.98
CA LEU A 59 -1.99 -0.59 1.69
C LEU A 59 -1.66 0.88 1.99
N PRO A 60 -2.43 1.90 1.57
CA PRO A 60 -2.17 3.31 1.88
C PRO A 60 -1.88 3.64 3.36
N PHE A 61 -2.33 2.79 4.29
CA PHE A 61 -2.15 2.97 5.74
C PHE A 61 -1.02 2.12 6.32
N MET A 62 -0.45 1.21 5.52
CA MET A 62 0.71 0.41 5.90
C MET A 62 2.00 1.19 5.67
N ASN A 63 3.06 0.76 6.34
CA ASN A 63 4.38 1.30 6.08
C ASN A 63 4.78 1.05 4.60
N PRO A 64 5.23 2.06 3.84
CA PRO A 64 5.68 1.87 2.45
C PRO A 64 6.77 0.80 2.28
N TYR A 65 7.62 0.58 3.30
CA TYR A 65 8.60 -0.53 3.28
C TYR A 65 7.93 -1.91 3.24
N ASP A 66 6.76 -2.05 3.85
CA ASP A 66 5.96 -3.27 3.78
C ASP A 66 5.41 -3.47 2.36
N TRP A 67 5.08 -2.40 1.62
CA TRP A 67 4.59 -2.53 0.24
C TRP A 67 5.69 -3.06 -0.68
N ILE A 68 6.92 -2.57 -0.53
CA ILE A 68 8.09 -3.04 -1.30
C ILE A 68 8.39 -4.50 -0.99
N SER A 69 8.25 -4.88 0.28
CA SER A 69 8.43 -6.27 0.72
C SER A 69 7.35 -7.18 0.11
N LEU A 70 6.08 -6.75 0.12
CA LEU A 70 4.98 -7.47 -0.53
C LEU A 70 5.23 -7.60 -2.04
N PHE A 71 5.68 -6.53 -2.69
CA PHE A 71 5.99 -6.51 -4.12
C PHE A 71 7.07 -7.53 -4.45
N SER A 72 8.13 -7.60 -3.64
CA SER A 72 9.22 -8.57 -3.81
C SER A 72 8.75 -10.02 -3.67
N ILE A 73 7.74 -10.27 -2.81
CA ILE A 73 7.12 -11.60 -2.68
C ILE A 73 6.26 -11.92 -3.90
N VAL A 74 5.39 -11.00 -4.32
CA VAL A 74 4.48 -11.19 -5.46
C VAL A 74 5.25 -11.40 -6.77
N VAL A 75 6.36 -10.69 -6.98
CA VAL A 75 7.23 -10.84 -8.16
C VAL A 75 7.72 -12.27 -8.35
N LYS A 76 8.06 -12.98 -7.26
CA LYS A 76 8.51 -14.39 -7.33
C LYS A 76 7.43 -15.33 -7.86
N TYR A 77 6.17 -14.93 -7.78
CA TYR A 77 5.00 -15.72 -8.17
C TYR A 77 4.15 -14.98 -9.22
N VAL A 78 4.76 -14.10 -10.03
CA VAL A 78 4.03 -13.22 -10.95
C VAL A 78 3.12 -13.97 -11.92
N LYS A 79 3.54 -15.15 -12.41
CA LYS A 79 2.72 -16.00 -13.30
C LYS A 79 1.39 -16.42 -12.66
N LYS A 80 1.34 -16.54 -11.34
CA LYS A 80 0.14 -16.93 -10.57
C LYS A 80 -0.67 -15.72 -10.12
N TYR A 81 -0.02 -14.57 -9.94
CA TYR A 81 -0.58 -13.39 -9.30
C TYR A 81 -0.39 -12.11 -10.13
N GLU A 82 -0.48 -12.22 -11.46
CA GLU A 82 -0.19 -11.13 -12.40
C GLU A 82 -1.04 -9.89 -12.13
N THR A 83 -2.34 -10.06 -11.89
CA THR A 83 -3.23 -8.94 -11.59
C THR A 83 -2.91 -8.26 -10.25
N ILE A 84 -2.42 -9.03 -9.28
CA ILE A 84 -1.98 -8.51 -7.97
C ILE A 84 -0.72 -7.67 -8.18
N TYR A 85 0.22 -8.20 -8.96
CA TYR A 85 1.46 -7.54 -9.31
C TYR A 85 1.22 -6.18 -9.97
N GLU A 86 0.37 -6.13 -11.00
CA GLU A 86 0.11 -4.88 -11.72
C GLU A 86 -0.64 -3.85 -10.86
N ASN A 87 -1.58 -4.28 -10.01
CA ASN A 87 -2.25 -3.37 -9.07
C ASN A 87 -1.31 -2.81 -8.01
N LEU A 88 -0.47 -3.66 -7.40
CA LEU A 88 0.51 -3.25 -6.41
C LEU A 88 1.54 -2.28 -7.00
N LYS A 89 2.01 -2.56 -8.22
CA LYS A 89 2.90 -1.68 -9.00
C LYS A 89 2.24 -0.32 -9.27
N ARG A 90 0.97 -0.30 -9.66
CA ARG A 90 0.20 0.94 -9.89
C ARG A 90 0.06 1.75 -8.60
N LEU A 91 -0.28 1.09 -7.49
CA LEU A 91 -0.38 1.71 -6.16
C LEU A 91 0.94 2.36 -5.72
N ILE A 92 2.05 1.64 -5.81
CA ILE A 92 3.39 2.15 -5.47
C ILE A 92 3.72 3.39 -6.32
N LYS A 93 3.47 3.34 -7.64
CA LYS A 93 3.68 4.50 -8.53
C LYS A 93 2.81 5.70 -8.14
N CYS A 94 1.53 5.47 -7.84
CA CYS A 94 0.63 6.54 -7.40
C CYS A 94 1.11 7.19 -6.11
N TYR A 95 1.55 6.40 -5.13
CA TYR A 95 2.08 6.93 -3.87
C TYR A 95 3.33 7.77 -4.07
N ILE A 96 4.30 7.31 -4.88
CA ILE A 96 5.51 8.09 -5.20
C ILE A 96 5.13 9.45 -5.82
N LEU A 97 4.15 9.47 -6.74
CA LEU A 97 3.68 10.72 -7.35
C LEU A 97 3.02 11.66 -6.35
N GLU A 98 2.21 11.14 -5.41
CA GLU A 98 1.61 11.98 -4.36
C GLU A 98 2.66 12.56 -3.41
N ILE A 99 3.66 11.76 -3.00
CA ILE A 99 4.78 12.26 -2.19
C ILE A 99 5.57 13.35 -2.91
N ALA A 100 5.85 13.19 -4.21
CA ALA A 100 6.53 14.21 -5.01
C ALA A 100 5.74 15.53 -5.10
N LYS A 101 4.40 15.47 -5.15
CA LYS A 101 3.56 16.68 -5.10
C LYS A 101 3.67 17.38 -3.76
N ILE A 102 3.63 16.62 -2.67
CA ILE A 102 3.77 17.16 -1.31
C ILE A 102 5.15 17.82 -1.15
N GLU A 103 6.22 17.19 -1.64
CA GLU A 103 7.58 17.76 -1.62
C GLU A 103 7.66 19.08 -2.41
N ALA A 104 7.02 19.15 -3.58
CA ALA A 104 6.95 20.36 -4.38
C ALA A 104 6.19 21.49 -3.65
N GLU A 105 5.09 21.16 -2.97
CA GLU A 105 4.31 22.10 -2.16
C GLU A 105 5.12 22.62 -0.95
N ILE A 106 5.78 21.72 -0.21
CA ILE A 106 6.68 22.09 0.89
C ILE A 106 7.78 23.03 0.38
N SER A 107 8.41 22.70 -0.74
CA SER A 107 9.46 23.52 -1.34
C SER A 107 8.95 24.91 -1.75
N TYR A 108 7.74 24.98 -2.30
CA TYR A 108 7.08 26.23 -2.64
C TYR A 108 6.81 27.09 -1.39
N VAL A 109 6.23 26.49 -0.35
CA VAL A 109 5.97 27.16 0.93
C VAL A 109 7.27 27.66 1.55
N MET A 110 8.30 26.83 1.65
CA MET A 110 9.60 27.21 2.22
C MET A 110 10.24 28.38 1.47
N LYS A 111 10.21 28.37 0.13
CA LYS A 111 10.69 29.50 -0.67
C LYS A 111 9.91 30.77 -0.36
N LYS A 112 8.57 30.70 -0.32
CA LYS A 112 7.71 31.85 0.02
C LYS A 112 8.00 32.38 1.44
N THR A 113 8.18 31.50 2.42
CA THR A 113 8.48 31.88 3.82
C THR A 113 9.87 32.48 3.98
N LEU A 114 10.87 32.00 3.22
CA LEU A 114 12.23 32.57 3.21
C LEU A 114 12.30 33.92 2.51
N ILE A 115 11.49 34.14 1.48
CA ILE A 115 11.37 35.46 0.80
C ILE A 115 10.65 36.49 1.69
N LEU A 116 9.84 36.05 2.66
CA LEU A 116 9.04 36.91 3.55
C LEU A 116 9.69 37.14 4.93
N LYS A 117 10.89 36.62 5.19
CA LYS A 117 11.68 37.02 6.37
C LYS A 117 12.54 38.25 6.01
N PRO A 118 12.29 39.42 6.62
CA PRO A 118 13.15 40.60 6.48
C PRO A 118 14.53 40.37 7.12
#